data_AF-A0A0B3B2M8-F1
#
_entry.id   AF-A0A0B3B2M8-F1
#
_cell.length_a   1.000
_cell.length_b   1.000
_cell.length_c   1.000
_cell.angle_alpha   90.00
_cell.angle_beta   90.00
_cell.angle_gamma   90.00
#
_symmetry.space_group_name_H-M   'P 1'
#
loop_
_entity.id
_entity.type
_entity.pdbx_description
1 polymer ?
#
loop_
_entity_poly.entity_id
_entity_poly.type
_entity_poly.pdbx_seq_one_letter_code
_entity_poly.pdbx_strand_id
1 'polypeptide(L)'
;MNHVEFITRNGFKSAKKAAKHEIDGFLETVFFKEEVLKKYESNKDFKIGDDGTVLFGYEWGLFRGVYRVAKGYIAVNLGDLGEGFPNKELKHWKQYNIDPRKIKLEDRYFDFRSKIKRMIYFMNLSNKRIKNYLEKFFPEIAIANKNIFILDDTEDVLNHIKKIINDKTTIDEFQSRIIFLNILLIESINTKLINEVFNQVGEDLNLSYISIGLKECYSNFLKKNTPEELKKYTKGTITPLKSLELLRKFLLFMRIHHDIIVGKKIKTHVNLNRRKNKLNEDIIKNFKFFYKYKTFKKEFLNRKYFDHYETTINENTAFLKLLNKFRNSSSAHGFDSKEYKKILKKLKVSEDEKDYSKIYEVLISQVSYDIEHIYFNLILPDPPLKEHYIKYTKETLLELKSSSGKYQSTFENLFSYVQEFHNLYPEIINEVKKIYLSKKTDSDFIIELGSFIENLSMEMKDKTQKLIDYIIPGLKYEKALSIAHFAHIIKNSEKITSSFLKKILPIVYEGVKDKKTINVNFCSEHVIFCLVEKCPEKLNKNKLRKLFEEEKINFDLVKNFLK
;
A
#
# COMPACT_ATOMS: atom_id res chain seq x y z
N MET A 1 -35.32 -3.85 -43.23
CA MET A 1 -34.76 -4.91 -42.36
C MET A 1 -35.43 -4.81 -41.00
N ASN A 2 -35.97 -5.91 -40.46
CA ASN A 2 -36.53 -5.90 -39.10
C ASN A 2 -35.42 -5.61 -38.09
N HIS A 3 -35.49 -4.44 -37.45
CA HIS A 3 -34.52 -4.07 -36.42
C HIS A 3 -34.75 -4.91 -35.17
N VAL A 4 -33.67 -5.33 -34.52
CA VAL A 4 -33.76 -6.09 -33.27
C VAL A 4 -34.16 -5.13 -32.15
N GLU A 5 -35.33 -5.35 -31.57
CA GLU A 5 -35.85 -4.58 -30.45
C GLU A 5 -35.66 -5.29 -29.10
N PHE A 6 -35.37 -4.51 -28.07
CA PHE A 6 -35.13 -4.93 -26.70
C PHE A 6 -36.18 -4.30 -25.77
N ILE A 7 -36.53 -5.03 -24.72
CA ILE A 7 -37.37 -4.56 -23.61
C ILE A 7 -36.54 -3.56 -22.80
N THR A 8 -37.05 -2.34 -22.72
CA THR A 8 -36.55 -1.24 -21.89
C THR A 8 -37.58 -0.88 -20.82
N ARG A 9 -37.27 0.10 -19.94
CA ARG A 9 -38.25 0.59 -18.96
C ARG A 9 -39.45 1.25 -19.64
N ASN A 10 -39.23 1.85 -20.81
CA ASN A 10 -40.21 2.60 -21.57
C ASN A 10 -40.83 1.81 -22.73
N GLY A 11 -40.74 0.48 -22.72
CA GLY A 11 -41.31 -0.40 -23.75
C GLY A 11 -40.25 -1.05 -24.64
N PHE A 12 -40.64 -1.50 -25.84
CA PHE A 12 -39.70 -2.10 -26.78
C PHE A 12 -39.02 -1.01 -27.62
N LYS A 13 -37.68 -1.04 -27.71
CA LYS A 13 -36.91 -0.09 -28.52
C LYS A 13 -35.82 -0.79 -29.34
N SER A 14 -35.56 -0.26 -30.53
CA SER A 14 -34.51 -0.74 -31.43
C SER A 14 -33.15 -0.15 -31.07
N ALA A 15 -32.16 -1.01 -30.81
CA ALA A 15 -30.79 -0.58 -30.52
C ALA A 15 -30.15 0.19 -31.69
N LYS A 16 -30.36 -0.28 -32.93
CA LYS A 16 -29.82 0.38 -34.14
C LYS A 16 -30.45 1.75 -34.41
N LYS A 17 -31.73 1.94 -34.07
CA LYS A 17 -32.39 3.25 -34.21
C LYS A 17 -31.93 4.21 -33.11
N ALA A 18 -31.78 3.71 -31.89
CA ALA A 18 -31.25 4.50 -30.77
C ALA A 18 -29.82 4.98 -31.03
N ALA A 19 -28.95 4.11 -31.55
CA ALA A 19 -27.57 4.45 -31.94
C ALA A 19 -27.49 5.54 -33.03
N LYS A 20 -28.45 5.56 -33.96
CA LYS A 20 -28.54 6.59 -35.00
C LYS A 20 -29.25 7.87 -34.56
N HIS A 21 -29.68 7.94 -33.30
CA HIS A 21 -30.53 9.02 -32.78
C HIS A 21 -31.87 9.20 -33.54
N GLU A 22 -32.36 8.15 -34.21
CA GLU A 22 -33.68 8.15 -34.86
C GLU A 22 -34.82 8.01 -33.85
N ILE A 23 -34.52 7.54 -32.64
CA ILE A 23 -35.41 7.48 -31.48
C ILE A 23 -34.66 7.93 -30.23
N ASP A 24 -35.37 8.48 -29.24
CA ASP A 24 -34.79 8.74 -27.93
C ASP A 24 -34.56 7.42 -27.16
N GLY A 25 -33.45 7.34 -26.45
CA GLY A 25 -33.05 6.15 -25.68
C GLY A 25 -31.62 5.68 -25.90
N PHE A 26 -30.72 6.50 -26.46
CA PHE A 26 -29.30 6.12 -26.60
C PHE A 26 -28.69 5.69 -25.25
N LEU A 27 -28.94 6.48 -24.19
CA LEU A 27 -28.49 6.19 -22.82
C LEU A 27 -29.47 5.33 -22.02
N GLU A 28 -30.52 4.81 -22.64
CA GLU A 28 -31.47 3.96 -21.93
C GLU A 28 -30.84 2.60 -21.63
N THR A 29 -30.85 2.20 -20.36
CA THR A 29 -30.25 0.94 -19.94
C THR A 29 -31.17 -0.24 -20.23
N VAL A 30 -30.64 -1.21 -20.96
CA VAL A 30 -31.22 -2.55 -21.11
C VAL A 30 -30.42 -3.57 -20.31
N PHE A 31 -31.10 -4.63 -19.89
CA PHE A 31 -30.50 -5.63 -19.01
C PHE A 31 -30.55 -7.00 -19.66
N PHE A 32 -29.53 -7.80 -19.36
CA PHE A 32 -29.38 -9.15 -19.87
C PHE A 32 -28.99 -10.12 -18.77
N LYS A 33 -29.44 -11.36 -18.96
CA LYS A 33 -28.93 -12.54 -18.26
C LYS A 33 -27.44 -12.72 -18.62
N GLU A 34 -26.59 -12.97 -17.62
CA GLU A 34 -25.15 -13.17 -17.81
C GLU A 34 -24.83 -14.33 -18.76
N GLU A 35 -25.71 -15.32 -18.83
CA GLU A 35 -25.60 -16.49 -19.69
C GLU A 35 -25.39 -16.12 -21.17
N VAL A 36 -25.71 -14.88 -21.57
CA VAL A 36 -25.39 -14.32 -22.88
C VAL A 36 -23.88 -14.41 -23.21
N LEU A 37 -23.02 -14.32 -22.21
CA LEU A 37 -21.56 -14.31 -22.36
C LEU A 37 -20.98 -15.70 -22.64
N LYS A 38 -21.69 -16.79 -22.30
CA LYS A 38 -21.22 -18.19 -22.47
C LYS A 38 -20.81 -18.49 -23.91
N LYS A 39 -21.46 -17.85 -24.88
CA LYS A 39 -21.13 -17.97 -26.31
C LYS A 39 -19.68 -17.54 -26.61
N TYR A 40 -19.17 -16.54 -25.90
CA TYR A 40 -17.86 -15.95 -26.16
C TYR A 40 -16.77 -16.55 -25.28
N GLU A 41 -17.10 -17.05 -24.08
CA GLU A 41 -16.14 -17.53 -23.08
C GLU A 41 -15.25 -18.70 -23.51
N SER A 42 -15.66 -19.48 -24.51
CA SER A 42 -14.91 -20.66 -24.99
C SER A 42 -14.10 -20.40 -26.27
N ASN A 43 -14.21 -19.19 -26.84
CA ASN A 43 -13.55 -18.84 -28.08
C ASN A 43 -12.47 -17.77 -27.84
N LYS A 44 -11.23 -18.11 -28.20
CA LYS A 44 -10.03 -17.29 -28.01
C LYS A 44 -10.01 -16.01 -28.85
N ASP A 45 -10.85 -15.92 -29.88
CA ASP A 45 -10.98 -14.73 -30.71
C ASP A 45 -11.72 -13.59 -29.99
N PHE A 46 -12.39 -13.91 -28.88
CA PHE A 46 -13.12 -12.95 -28.07
C PHE A 46 -12.36 -12.57 -26.81
N LYS A 47 -12.40 -11.28 -26.48
CA LYS A 47 -11.97 -10.76 -25.18
C LYS A 47 -13.18 -10.31 -24.38
N ILE A 48 -13.31 -10.84 -23.16
CA ILE A 48 -14.40 -10.51 -22.25
C ILE A 48 -13.86 -9.67 -21.09
N GLY A 49 -14.46 -8.51 -20.85
CA GLY A 49 -14.11 -7.64 -19.73
C GLY A 49 -14.75 -8.07 -18.41
N ASP A 50 -14.14 -7.65 -17.30
CA ASP A 50 -14.68 -7.90 -15.95
C ASP A 50 -16.09 -7.31 -15.76
N ASP A 51 -16.41 -6.23 -16.48
CA ASP A 51 -17.68 -5.51 -16.51
C ASP A 51 -18.74 -6.13 -17.43
N GLY A 52 -18.41 -7.19 -18.18
CA GLY A 52 -19.29 -7.81 -19.18
C GLY A 52 -19.06 -7.33 -20.61
N THR A 53 -18.04 -6.50 -20.84
CA THR A 53 -17.58 -6.09 -22.18
C THR A 53 -17.29 -7.32 -23.05
N VAL A 54 -17.59 -7.25 -24.35
CA VAL A 54 -17.25 -8.29 -25.34
C VAL A 54 -16.59 -7.63 -26.55
N LEU A 55 -15.38 -8.04 -26.88
CA LEU A 55 -14.62 -7.55 -28.02
C LEU A 55 -14.25 -8.71 -28.94
N PHE A 56 -14.38 -8.52 -30.26
CA PHE A 56 -13.87 -9.42 -31.29
C PHE A 56 -12.75 -8.73 -32.06
N GLY A 57 -11.51 -8.95 -31.63
CA GLY A 57 -10.33 -8.25 -32.16
C GLY A 57 -10.55 -6.73 -32.24
N TYR A 58 -10.36 -6.18 -33.44
CA TYR A 58 -10.62 -4.77 -33.77
C TYR A 58 -11.87 -4.57 -34.64
N GLU A 59 -12.63 -5.63 -34.93
CA GLU A 59 -13.72 -5.56 -35.91
C GLU A 59 -14.99 -4.97 -35.31
N TRP A 60 -15.36 -5.44 -34.12
CA TRP A 60 -16.54 -4.98 -33.41
C TRP A 60 -16.43 -5.29 -31.92
N GLY A 61 -17.21 -4.59 -31.11
CA GLY A 61 -17.21 -4.80 -29.69
C GLY A 61 -18.21 -3.96 -28.94
N LEU A 62 -18.68 -4.50 -27.83
CA LEU A 62 -19.48 -3.81 -26.84
C LEU A 62 -18.59 -3.55 -25.62
N PHE A 63 -18.10 -2.32 -25.48
CA PHE A 63 -17.13 -1.93 -24.46
C PHE A 63 -17.44 -0.58 -23.79
N ARG A 64 -18.51 0.08 -24.22
CA ARG A 64 -18.99 1.35 -23.65
C ARG A 64 -20.35 1.13 -23.01
N GLY A 65 -20.56 1.78 -21.87
CA GLY A 65 -21.83 1.72 -21.17
C GLY A 65 -22.24 0.31 -20.72
N VAL A 66 -21.26 -0.57 -20.46
CA VAL A 66 -21.47 -1.95 -20.01
C VAL A 66 -21.11 -2.07 -18.54
N TYR A 67 -22.00 -2.66 -17.76
CA TYR A 67 -21.78 -2.87 -16.33
C TYR A 67 -22.38 -4.20 -15.89
N ARG A 68 -21.78 -4.82 -14.87
CA ARG A 68 -22.40 -5.92 -14.12
C ARG A 68 -23.09 -5.39 -12.88
N VAL A 69 -24.33 -5.80 -12.65
CA VAL A 69 -25.19 -5.29 -11.56
C VAL A 69 -26.03 -6.38 -10.91
N ALA A 70 -26.50 -6.12 -9.68
CA ALA A 70 -27.41 -6.98 -8.92
C ALA A 70 -26.96 -8.47 -8.88
N LYS A 71 -27.80 -9.44 -9.22
CA LYS A 71 -27.44 -10.88 -9.25
C LYS A 71 -26.53 -11.29 -10.42
N GLY A 72 -25.70 -10.37 -10.91
CA GLY A 72 -24.78 -10.59 -12.03
C GLY A 72 -25.33 -10.24 -13.41
N TYR A 73 -26.45 -9.52 -13.48
CA TYR A 73 -27.01 -9.06 -14.76
C TYR A 73 -26.04 -8.14 -15.49
N ILE A 74 -26.07 -8.17 -16.82
CA ILE A 74 -25.33 -7.24 -17.67
C ILE A 74 -26.25 -6.07 -18.00
N ALA A 75 -25.93 -4.89 -17.52
CA ALA A 75 -26.55 -3.63 -17.89
C ALA A 75 -25.78 -3.03 -19.06
N VAL A 76 -26.49 -2.61 -20.11
CA VAL A 76 -25.89 -2.01 -21.30
C VAL A 76 -26.72 -0.81 -21.72
N ASN A 77 -26.07 0.29 -22.10
CA ASN A 77 -26.76 1.38 -22.79
C ASN A 77 -27.23 0.91 -24.18
N LEU A 78 -28.49 1.17 -24.51
CA LEU A 78 -29.12 0.69 -25.74
C LEU A 78 -28.42 1.20 -27.01
N GLY A 79 -27.91 2.43 -27.00
CA GLY A 79 -27.13 3.03 -28.09
C GLY A 79 -25.80 2.33 -28.31
N ASP A 80 -25.04 2.10 -27.24
CA ASP A 80 -23.75 1.39 -27.28
C ASP A 80 -23.91 -0.05 -27.83
N LEU A 81 -25.02 -0.71 -27.47
CA LEU A 81 -25.39 -2.02 -28.04
C LEU A 81 -25.63 -1.94 -29.56
N GLY A 82 -26.28 -0.87 -30.01
CA GLY A 82 -26.57 -0.62 -31.42
C GLY A 82 -25.33 -0.29 -32.24
N GLU A 83 -24.37 0.46 -31.70
CA GLU A 83 -23.10 0.77 -32.38
C GLU A 83 -22.17 -0.44 -32.39
N GLY A 84 -22.01 -1.09 -31.24
CA GLY A 84 -20.96 -2.07 -31.00
C GLY A 84 -21.18 -3.44 -31.64
N PHE A 85 -22.44 -3.84 -31.91
CA PHE A 85 -22.75 -5.20 -32.37
C PHE A 85 -23.26 -5.31 -33.81
N PRO A 86 -22.83 -6.35 -34.55
CA PRO A 86 -23.49 -6.74 -35.78
C PRO A 86 -24.87 -7.38 -35.50
N ASN A 87 -25.75 -7.37 -36.49
CA ASN A 87 -27.15 -7.81 -36.33
C ASN A 87 -27.30 -9.25 -35.81
N LYS A 88 -26.34 -10.14 -36.14
CA LYS A 88 -26.33 -11.54 -35.65
C LYS A 88 -26.15 -11.58 -34.12
N GLU A 89 -25.31 -10.72 -33.58
CA GLU A 89 -25.04 -10.65 -32.14
C GLU A 89 -26.20 -9.99 -31.40
N LEU A 90 -26.82 -8.95 -31.98
CA LEU A 90 -28.06 -8.38 -31.44
C LEU A 90 -29.17 -9.44 -31.27
N LYS A 91 -29.35 -10.33 -32.26
CA LYS A 91 -30.31 -11.44 -32.18
C LYS A 91 -30.00 -12.42 -31.05
N HIS A 92 -28.72 -12.73 -30.83
CA HIS A 92 -28.26 -13.56 -29.70
C HIS A 92 -28.60 -12.87 -28.37
N TRP A 93 -28.17 -11.63 -28.17
CA TRP A 93 -28.40 -10.88 -26.94
C TRP A 93 -29.88 -10.69 -26.61
N LYS A 94 -30.74 -10.51 -27.63
CA LYS A 94 -32.19 -10.41 -27.44
C LYS A 94 -32.79 -11.61 -26.71
N GLN A 95 -32.25 -12.82 -26.89
CA GLN A 95 -32.73 -14.03 -26.21
C GLN A 95 -32.52 -13.99 -24.69
N TYR A 96 -31.58 -13.14 -24.23
CA TYR A 96 -31.20 -13.01 -22.84
C TYR A 96 -31.71 -11.71 -22.20
N ASN A 97 -32.42 -10.87 -22.97
CA ASN A 97 -32.92 -9.59 -22.49
C ASN A 97 -33.98 -9.79 -21.39
N ILE A 98 -33.85 -9.01 -20.32
CA ILE A 98 -34.70 -9.05 -19.14
C ILE A 98 -35.51 -7.76 -19.09
N ASP A 99 -36.78 -7.89 -18.73
CA ASP A 99 -37.62 -6.74 -18.41
C ASP A 99 -37.02 -5.95 -17.22
N PRO A 100 -36.59 -4.69 -17.42
CA PRO A 100 -35.96 -3.91 -16.37
C PRO A 100 -36.83 -3.70 -15.13
N ARG A 101 -38.16 -3.80 -15.28
CA ARG A 101 -39.15 -3.65 -14.18
C ARG A 101 -39.14 -4.86 -13.24
N LYS A 102 -38.57 -5.99 -13.65
CA LYS A 102 -38.43 -7.20 -12.83
C LYS A 102 -37.10 -7.26 -12.08
N ILE A 103 -36.21 -6.29 -12.30
CA ILE A 103 -34.87 -6.26 -11.69
C ILE A 103 -34.91 -5.44 -10.41
N LYS A 104 -34.53 -6.08 -9.31
CA LYS A 104 -34.26 -5.42 -8.03
C LYS A 104 -32.77 -5.08 -7.96
N LEU A 105 -32.42 -3.83 -8.25
CA LEU A 105 -31.01 -3.39 -8.22
C LEU A 105 -30.42 -3.37 -6.80
N GLU A 106 -31.28 -3.34 -5.79
CA GLU A 106 -30.95 -3.50 -4.37
C GLU A 106 -30.57 -4.93 -3.97
N ASP A 107 -30.79 -5.93 -4.84
CA ASP A 107 -30.28 -7.27 -4.60
C ASP A 107 -28.75 -7.20 -4.56
N ARG A 108 -28.17 -7.60 -3.41
CA ARG A 108 -26.75 -7.49 -3.11
C ARG A 108 -25.91 -8.10 -4.24
N TYR A 109 -25.12 -7.27 -4.91
CA TYR A 109 -24.03 -7.70 -5.78
C TYR A 109 -22.70 -7.56 -5.06
N PHE A 110 -22.10 -8.67 -4.65
CA PHE A 110 -20.72 -8.65 -4.20
C PHE A 110 -19.79 -8.87 -5.39
N ASP A 111 -19.18 -7.79 -5.90
CA ASP A 111 -18.17 -7.92 -6.95
C ASP A 111 -16.84 -8.44 -6.37
N PHE A 112 -16.74 -9.76 -6.25
CA PHE A 112 -15.53 -10.43 -5.78
C PHE A 112 -14.33 -10.22 -6.72
N ARG A 113 -14.52 -9.72 -7.96
CA ARG A 113 -13.41 -9.36 -8.86
C ARG A 113 -12.55 -8.25 -8.30
N SER A 114 -13.14 -7.29 -7.61
CA SER A 114 -12.41 -6.24 -6.90
C SER A 114 -11.47 -6.84 -5.83
N LYS A 115 -11.92 -7.87 -5.10
CA LYS A 115 -11.09 -8.61 -4.14
C LYS A 115 -9.98 -9.40 -4.84
N ILE A 116 -10.27 -10.04 -5.97
CA ILE A 116 -9.25 -10.74 -6.77
C ILE A 116 -8.17 -9.77 -7.24
N LYS A 117 -8.57 -8.61 -7.80
CA LYS A 117 -7.64 -7.55 -8.21
C LYS A 117 -6.77 -7.09 -7.04
N ARG A 118 -7.38 -6.89 -5.86
CA ARG A 118 -6.67 -6.51 -4.64
C ARG A 118 -5.68 -7.59 -4.21
N MET A 119 -6.06 -8.87 -4.21
CA MET A 119 -5.14 -9.98 -3.92
C MET A 119 -3.94 -9.97 -4.86
N ILE A 120 -4.17 -9.91 -6.17
CA ILE A 120 -3.09 -9.86 -7.18
C ILE A 120 -2.19 -8.66 -6.99
N TYR A 121 -2.77 -7.49 -6.69
CA TYR A 121 -2.01 -6.29 -6.38
C TYR A 121 -1.07 -6.52 -5.18
N PHE A 122 -1.57 -7.06 -4.06
CA PHE A 122 -0.74 -7.32 -2.88
C PHE A 122 0.27 -8.46 -3.07
N MET A 123 -0.03 -9.46 -3.88
CA MET A 123 0.95 -10.49 -4.29
C MET A 123 2.09 -9.87 -5.11
N ASN A 124 1.78 -8.98 -6.04
CA ASN A 124 2.79 -8.24 -6.82
C ASN A 124 3.61 -7.27 -5.94
N LEU A 125 2.98 -6.60 -4.98
CA LEU A 125 3.71 -5.80 -3.99
C LEU A 125 4.65 -6.65 -3.13
N SER A 126 4.20 -7.83 -2.71
CA SER A 126 5.02 -8.81 -1.98
C SER A 126 6.22 -9.26 -2.80
N ASN A 127 6.01 -9.57 -4.09
CA ASN A 127 7.07 -9.88 -5.05
C ASN A 127 8.11 -8.77 -5.13
N LYS A 128 7.67 -7.52 -5.34
CA LYS A 128 8.55 -6.35 -5.38
C LYS A 128 9.37 -6.19 -4.09
N ARG A 129 8.72 -6.36 -2.94
CA ARG A 129 9.34 -6.21 -1.61
C ARG A 129 10.40 -7.30 -1.34
N ILE A 130 10.11 -8.54 -1.70
CA ILE A 130 11.06 -9.65 -1.61
C ILE A 130 12.24 -9.45 -2.55
N LYS A 131 11.99 -9.04 -3.80
CA LYS A 131 13.07 -8.78 -4.75
C LYS A 131 14.09 -7.77 -4.19
N ASN A 132 13.60 -6.61 -3.72
CA ASN A 132 14.47 -5.59 -3.12
C ASN A 132 15.25 -6.10 -1.89
N TYR A 133 14.62 -6.96 -1.08
CA TYR A 133 15.28 -7.56 0.08
C TYR A 133 16.38 -8.54 -0.33
N LEU A 134 16.12 -9.41 -1.31
CA LEU A 134 17.08 -10.38 -1.82
C LEU A 134 18.26 -9.69 -2.50
N GLU A 135 18.02 -8.66 -3.31
CA GLU A 135 19.10 -7.85 -3.92
C GLU A 135 20.07 -7.30 -2.87
N LYS A 136 19.57 -6.93 -1.70
CA LYS A 136 20.37 -6.35 -0.62
C LYS A 136 21.11 -7.37 0.24
N PHE A 137 20.44 -8.45 0.63
CA PHE A 137 20.95 -9.39 1.64
C PHE A 137 21.36 -10.75 1.08
N PHE A 138 20.89 -11.09 -0.12
CA PHE A 138 21.11 -12.36 -0.81
C PHE A 138 21.39 -12.14 -2.31
N PRO A 139 22.37 -11.29 -2.70
CA PRO A 139 22.56 -10.85 -4.08
C PRO A 139 22.83 -12.01 -5.07
N GLU A 140 23.46 -13.08 -4.58
CA GLU A 140 23.69 -14.35 -5.30
C GLU A 140 22.38 -15.02 -5.76
N ILE A 141 21.28 -14.85 -5.00
CA ILE A 141 19.95 -15.38 -5.34
C ILE A 141 19.18 -14.41 -6.23
N ALA A 142 19.47 -13.11 -6.12
CA ALA A 142 18.77 -12.03 -6.80
C ALA A 142 18.95 -12.02 -8.33
N ILE A 143 19.75 -12.95 -8.87
CA ILE A 143 19.92 -13.14 -10.32
C ILE A 143 18.59 -13.58 -10.95
N ALA A 144 17.97 -12.65 -11.69
CA ALA A 144 16.77 -12.76 -12.53
C ALA A 144 15.48 -13.37 -11.91
N ASN A 145 14.50 -12.49 -11.67
CA ASN A 145 13.05 -12.75 -11.67
C ASN A 145 12.48 -13.83 -10.72
N LYS A 146 13.07 -14.05 -9.54
CA LYS A 146 12.45 -14.94 -8.54
C LYS A 146 11.44 -14.19 -7.68
N ASN A 147 10.18 -14.31 -8.06
CA ASN A 147 9.03 -13.82 -7.30
C ASN A 147 8.66 -14.79 -6.17
N ILE A 148 8.19 -14.28 -5.02
CA ILE A 148 7.66 -15.13 -3.93
C ILE A 148 6.32 -15.77 -4.31
N PHE A 149 5.56 -15.11 -5.19
CA PHE A 149 4.37 -15.63 -5.85
C PHE A 149 4.58 -15.71 -7.37
N ILE A 150 4.46 -16.91 -7.93
CA ILE A 150 4.54 -17.17 -9.37
C ILE A 150 3.15 -16.93 -9.98
N LEU A 151 3.03 -15.85 -10.76
CA LEU A 151 1.76 -15.42 -11.38
C LEU A 151 1.77 -15.53 -12.91
N ASP A 152 2.81 -16.15 -13.47
CA ASP A 152 2.93 -16.36 -14.92
C ASP A 152 1.83 -17.31 -15.42
N ASP A 153 1.30 -17.05 -16.61
CA ASP A 153 0.25 -17.86 -17.25
C ASP A 153 -1.04 -18.01 -16.41
N THR A 154 -1.34 -17.08 -15.49
CA THR A 154 -2.53 -17.15 -14.61
C THR A 154 -3.80 -16.55 -15.19
N GLU A 155 -3.76 -16.01 -16.41
CA GLU A 155 -4.90 -15.29 -17.02
C GLU A 155 -6.16 -16.14 -17.04
N ASP A 156 -6.04 -17.41 -17.42
CA ASP A 156 -7.18 -18.30 -17.49
C ASP A 156 -7.67 -18.78 -16.11
N VAL A 157 -6.75 -18.93 -15.15
CA VAL A 157 -7.11 -19.17 -13.73
C VAL A 157 -7.92 -18.00 -13.21
N LEU A 158 -7.47 -16.77 -13.50
CA LEU A 158 -8.17 -15.55 -13.13
C LEU A 158 -9.54 -15.47 -13.81
N ASN A 159 -9.63 -15.75 -15.11
CA ASN A 159 -10.89 -15.79 -15.85
C ASN A 159 -11.87 -16.76 -15.19
N HIS A 160 -11.40 -17.92 -14.74
CA HIS A 160 -12.25 -18.86 -14.03
C HIS A 160 -12.66 -18.34 -12.64
N ILE A 161 -11.75 -17.83 -11.82
CA ILE A 161 -12.10 -17.35 -10.46
C ILE A 161 -13.04 -16.13 -10.52
N LYS A 162 -12.95 -15.32 -11.58
CA LYS A 162 -13.73 -14.09 -11.81
C LYS A 162 -15.16 -14.33 -12.32
N LYS A 163 -15.52 -15.54 -12.77
CA LYS A 163 -16.89 -15.86 -13.19
C LYS A 163 -17.86 -15.84 -12.00
N ILE A 164 -19.07 -15.31 -12.22
CA ILE A 164 -20.07 -15.05 -11.16
C ILE A 164 -20.43 -16.30 -10.36
N ILE A 165 -20.69 -16.06 -9.09
CA ILE A 165 -21.32 -17.00 -8.17
C ILE A 165 -22.59 -16.31 -7.67
N ASN A 166 -23.74 -16.92 -7.92
CA ASN A 166 -25.07 -16.49 -7.52
C ASN A 166 -25.88 -17.67 -6.93
N ASP A 167 -27.17 -17.44 -6.69
CA ASP A 167 -28.15 -18.40 -6.15
C ASP A 167 -28.39 -19.64 -7.06
N LYS A 168 -27.96 -19.59 -8.32
CA LYS A 168 -28.02 -20.73 -9.26
C LYS A 168 -26.70 -21.49 -9.39
N THR A 169 -25.65 -21.05 -8.72
CA THR A 169 -24.34 -21.70 -8.82
C THR A 169 -24.47 -23.14 -8.37
N THR A 170 -23.99 -24.06 -9.18
CA THR A 170 -23.94 -25.46 -8.82
C THR A 170 -22.83 -25.72 -7.80
N ILE A 171 -22.98 -26.81 -7.05
CA ILE A 171 -21.96 -27.29 -6.13
C ILE A 171 -20.60 -27.48 -6.83
N ASP A 172 -20.60 -28.00 -8.06
CA ASP A 172 -19.39 -28.27 -8.84
C ASP A 172 -18.71 -26.97 -9.28
N GLU A 173 -19.49 -25.98 -9.73
CA GLU A 173 -18.96 -24.65 -10.07
C GLU A 173 -18.31 -24.00 -8.84
N PHE A 174 -18.98 -24.05 -7.69
CA PHE A 174 -18.43 -23.49 -6.46
C PHE A 174 -17.17 -24.24 -5.99
N GLN A 175 -17.17 -25.58 -5.96
CA GLN A 175 -15.97 -26.38 -5.63
C GLN A 175 -14.82 -26.07 -6.57
N SER A 176 -15.10 -25.94 -7.87
CA SER A 176 -14.11 -25.56 -8.86
C SER A 176 -13.51 -24.19 -8.51
N ARG A 177 -14.32 -23.18 -8.18
CA ARG A 177 -13.83 -21.85 -7.75
C ARG A 177 -12.90 -21.93 -6.54
N ILE A 178 -13.23 -22.76 -5.55
CA ILE A 178 -12.36 -22.99 -4.38
C ILE A 178 -11.01 -23.60 -4.79
N ILE A 179 -11.01 -24.57 -5.70
CA ILE A 179 -9.79 -25.20 -6.20
C ILE A 179 -8.92 -24.17 -6.92
N PHE A 180 -9.48 -23.39 -7.85
CA PHE A 180 -8.71 -22.38 -8.56
C PHE A 180 -8.19 -21.27 -7.65
N LEU A 181 -8.96 -20.86 -6.64
CA LEU A 181 -8.49 -19.91 -5.63
C LEU A 181 -7.32 -20.49 -4.83
N ASN A 182 -7.36 -21.78 -4.47
CA ASN A 182 -6.27 -22.47 -3.79
C ASN A 182 -4.99 -22.53 -4.66
N ILE A 183 -5.17 -22.83 -5.95
CA ILE A 183 -4.12 -22.82 -6.97
C ILE A 183 -3.47 -21.43 -7.07
N LEU A 184 -4.28 -20.38 -7.21
CA LEU A 184 -3.79 -19.01 -7.33
C LEU A 184 -3.01 -18.56 -6.09
N LEU A 185 -3.43 -18.93 -4.88
CA LEU A 185 -2.91 -18.33 -3.65
C LEU A 185 -1.87 -19.16 -2.92
N ILE A 186 -2.04 -20.49 -2.87
CA ILE A 186 -1.18 -21.39 -2.11
C ILE A 186 -0.17 -22.07 -3.03
N GLU A 187 -0.61 -22.52 -4.20
CA GLU A 187 0.29 -23.21 -5.14
C GLU A 187 1.21 -22.22 -5.90
N SER A 188 0.87 -20.92 -5.93
CA SER A 188 1.74 -19.87 -6.47
C SER A 188 2.95 -19.54 -5.61
N ILE A 189 2.98 -20.00 -4.35
CA ILE A 189 4.13 -19.78 -3.47
C ILE A 189 5.38 -20.44 -4.06
N ASN A 190 6.40 -19.63 -4.32
CA ASN A 190 7.67 -20.08 -4.89
C ASN A 190 8.53 -20.79 -3.84
N THR A 191 8.25 -22.07 -3.64
CA THR A 191 8.98 -22.91 -2.68
C THR A 191 10.47 -23.04 -3.03
N LYS A 192 10.81 -23.02 -4.32
CA LYS A 192 12.20 -23.06 -4.79
C LYS A 192 12.99 -21.85 -4.32
N LEU A 193 12.43 -20.64 -4.47
CA LEU A 193 13.06 -19.42 -3.97
C LEU A 193 13.26 -19.48 -2.45
N ILE A 194 12.23 -19.88 -1.69
CA ILE A 194 12.35 -19.94 -0.23
C ILE A 194 13.48 -20.90 0.19
N ASN A 195 13.56 -22.07 -0.45
CA ASN A 195 14.59 -23.05 -0.16
C ASN A 195 15.99 -22.55 -0.53
N GLU A 196 16.15 -21.85 -1.65
CA GLU A 196 17.43 -21.22 -2.01
C GLU A 196 17.88 -20.20 -0.95
N VAL A 197 16.96 -19.40 -0.40
CA VAL A 197 17.27 -18.47 0.71
C VAL A 197 17.71 -19.24 1.95
N PHE A 198 16.96 -20.28 2.33
CA PHE A 198 17.33 -21.10 3.49
C PHE A 198 18.67 -21.81 3.31
N ASN A 199 19.02 -22.26 2.10
CA ASN A 199 20.32 -22.87 1.80
C ASN A 199 21.48 -21.91 2.05
N GLN A 200 21.33 -20.62 1.76
CA GLN A 200 22.38 -19.64 2.03
C GLN A 200 22.54 -19.33 3.53
N VAL A 201 21.47 -19.52 4.31
CA VAL A 201 21.47 -19.30 5.77
C VAL A 201 21.87 -20.57 6.53
N GLY A 202 21.90 -21.74 5.89
CA GLY A 202 22.40 -23.00 6.46
C GLY A 202 21.59 -24.22 6.02
N GLU A 203 22.30 -25.32 5.73
CA GLU A 203 21.70 -26.58 5.22
C GLU A 203 20.66 -27.19 6.17
N ASP A 204 20.76 -26.97 7.48
CA ASP A 204 19.79 -27.47 8.48
C ASP A 204 18.41 -26.77 8.40
N LEU A 205 18.32 -25.64 7.70
CA LEU A 205 17.05 -24.95 7.40
C LEU A 205 16.43 -25.43 6.07
N ASN A 206 17.18 -26.21 5.29
CA ASN A 206 16.75 -26.72 3.99
C ASN A 206 15.71 -27.83 4.18
N LEU A 207 14.45 -27.50 3.98
CA LEU A 207 13.40 -28.51 3.84
C LEU A 207 13.11 -28.65 2.35
N SER A 208 13.72 -29.65 1.73
CA SER A 208 13.44 -30.02 0.34
C SER A 208 11.95 -30.26 0.14
N TYR A 209 11.32 -29.41 -0.67
CA TYR A 209 9.94 -29.56 -1.14
C TYR A 209 9.89 -29.26 -2.63
N ILE A 210 9.42 -30.22 -3.41
CA ILE A 210 9.20 -30.08 -4.86
C ILE A 210 7.72 -29.72 -5.07
N SER A 211 7.43 -28.57 -5.68
CA SER A 211 6.07 -28.14 -6.06
C SER A 211 5.88 -28.18 -7.59
N ILE A 212 4.98 -29.05 -8.08
CA ILE A 212 4.59 -29.17 -9.51
C ILE A 212 3.09 -28.85 -9.70
N GLY A 213 2.49 -28.01 -8.84
CA GLY A 213 1.02 -27.90 -8.77
C GLY A 213 0.35 -27.12 -9.91
N LEU A 214 0.81 -25.89 -10.16
CA LEU A 214 0.08 -24.93 -11.00
C LEU A 214 -0.03 -25.33 -12.48
N LYS A 215 1.11 -25.62 -13.12
CA LYS A 215 1.15 -25.79 -14.59
C LYS A 215 0.54 -27.12 -15.03
N GLU A 216 0.75 -28.18 -14.25
CA GLU A 216 0.28 -29.53 -14.58
C GLU A 216 -1.22 -29.70 -14.31
N CYS A 217 -1.73 -29.20 -13.17
CA CYS A 217 -3.17 -29.25 -12.86
C CYS A 217 -3.98 -28.41 -13.86
N TYR A 218 -3.49 -27.22 -14.20
CA TYR A 218 -4.16 -26.33 -15.15
C TYR A 218 -4.16 -26.87 -16.59
N SER A 219 -3.02 -27.37 -17.05
CA SER A 219 -2.89 -27.95 -18.40
C SER A 219 -3.75 -29.19 -18.60
N ASN A 220 -3.92 -30.01 -17.57
CA ASN A 220 -4.76 -31.20 -17.65
C ASN A 220 -6.26 -30.88 -17.57
N PHE A 221 -6.66 -29.90 -16.74
CA PHE A 221 -8.04 -29.41 -16.70
C PHE A 221 -8.50 -28.87 -18.07
N LEU A 222 -7.70 -28.01 -18.70
CA LEU A 222 -8.01 -27.44 -20.01
C LEU A 222 -8.18 -28.48 -21.11
N LYS A 223 -7.42 -29.59 -21.05
CA LYS A 223 -7.46 -30.63 -22.07
C LYS A 223 -8.76 -31.42 -22.08
N LYS A 224 -9.53 -31.43 -20.99
CA LYS A 224 -10.58 -32.45 -20.80
C LYS A 224 -11.93 -31.95 -20.28
N ASN A 225 -12.09 -30.66 -19.95
CA ASN A 225 -13.38 -29.97 -19.72
C ASN A 225 -14.44 -30.74 -18.88
N THR A 226 -14.06 -31.64 -17.97
CA THR A 226 -15.02 -32.48 -17.23
C THR A 226 -14.83 -32.37 -15.71
N PRO A 227 -15.92 -32.20 -14.93
CA PRO A 227 -15.90 -32.20 -13.45
C PRO A 227 -15.29 -33.47 -12.82
N GLU A 228 -15.27 -34.60 -13.54
CA GLU A 228 -14.74 -35.88 -13.07
C GLU A 228 -13.22 -35.90 -12.91
N GLU A 229 -12.49 -35.10 -13.69
CA GLU A 229 -11.03 -35.03 -13.55
C GLU A 229 -10.59 -34.18 -12.35
N LEU A 230 -11.37 -33.15 -11.97
CA LEU A 230 -11.15 -32.41 -10.72
C LEU A 230 -11.15 -33.36 -9.51
N LYS A 231 -11.96 -34.43 -9.53
CA LYS A 231 -12.00 -35.46 -8.46
C LYS A 231 -10.71 -36.29 -8.35
N LYS A 232 -9.87 -36.36 -9.40
CA LYS A 232 -8.54 -37.02 -9.31
C LYS A 232 -7.53 -36.13 -8.58
N TYR A 233 -7.58 -34.81 -8.80
CA TYR A 233 -6.66 -33.84 -8.17
C TYR A 233 -7.03 -33.47 -6.73
N THR A 234 -8.23 -33.84 -6.26
CA THR A 234 -8.65 -33.69 -4.87
C THR A 234 -8.15 -34.82 -3.97
N LYS A 235 -7.75 -35.97 -4.55
CA LYS A 235 -7.17 -37.12 -3.82
C LYS A 235 -5.68 -36.99 -3.52
N GLY A 236 -4.95 -36.09 -4.18
CA GLY A 236 -3.53 -35.78 -3.93
C GLY A 236 -3.33 -34.89 -2.69
N THR A 237 -3.79 -35.36 -1.53
CA THR A 237 -3.71 -34.66 -0.25
C THR A 237 -2.29 -34.70 0.28
N ILE A 238 -1.62 -33.53 0.38
CA ILE A 238 -0.58 -33.13 1.37
C ILE A 238 0.20 -31.87 0.89
N THR A 239 0.25 -31.59 -0.41
CA THR A 239 1.19 -30.60 -0.99
C THR A 239 0.90 -29.12 -0.67
N PRO A 240 -0.35 -28.60 -0.74
CA PRO A 240 -0.58 -27.16 -0.55
C PRO A 240 -0.33 -26.65 0.88
N LEU A 241 -0.61 -27.48 1.89
CA LEU A 241 -0.33 -27.13 3.30
C LEU A 241 1.16 -26.91 3.54
N LYS A 242 2.03 -27.66 2.84
CA LYS A 242 3.48 -27.55 2.95
C LYS A 242 3.99 -26.23 2.39
N SER A 243 3.50 -25.77 1.23
CA SER A 243 3.87 -24.46 0.67
C SER A 243 3.50 -23.31 1.62
N LEU A 244 2.31 -23.37 2.22
CA LEU A 244 1.89 -22.38 3.22
C LEU A 244 2.74 -22.42 4.49
N GLU A 245 3.08 -23.61 4.99
CA GLU A 245 3.99 -23.74 6.15
C GLU A 245 5.39 -23.22 5.84
N LEU A 246 5.89 -23.45 4.63
CA LEU A 246 7.17 -22.93 4.17
C LEU A 246 7.15 -21.40 4.08
N LEU A 247 6.08 -20.81 3.53
CA LEU A 247 5.88 -19.36 3.53
C LEU A 247 5.85 -18.80 4.97
N ARG A 248 5.13 -19.42 5.90
CA ARG A 248 5.08 -18.96 7.31
C ARG A 248 6.46 -18.97 7.96
N LYS A 249 7.25 -20.02 7.73
CA LYS A 249 8.64 -20.10 8.19
C LYS A 249 9.49 -19.01 7.56
N PHE A 250 9.31 -18.76 6.27
CA PHE A 250 10.01 -17.70 5.57
C PHE A 250 9.66 -16.32 6.13
N LEU A 251 8.38 -16.01 6.37
CA LEU A 251 7.96 -14.75 7.00
C LEU A 251 8.58 -14.57 8.40
N LEU A 252 8.65 -15.65 9.19
CA LEU A 252 9.27 -15.63 10.50
C LEU A 252 10.78 -15.37 10.39
N PHE A 253 11.47 -16.10 9.50
CA PHE A 253 12.88 -15.92 9.19
C PHE A 253 13.17 -14.47 8.82
N MET A 254 12.39 -13.93 7.87
CA MET A 254 12.47 -12.56 7.42
C MET A 254 12.39 -11.66 8.65
N ARG A 255 11.30 -11.68 9.42
CA ARG A 255 11.12 -10.81 10.60
C ARG A 255 12.32 -10.82 11.56
N ILE A 256 12.84 -12.01 11.85
CA ILE A 256 14.00 -12.17 12.73
C ILE A 256 15.24 -11.51 12.12
N HIS A 257 15.52 -11.77 10.83
CA HIS A 257 16.67 -11.20 10.13
C HIS A 257 16.68 -9.67 10.17
N HIS A 258 15.53 -9.01 9.97
CA HIS A 258 15.44 -7.56 10.08
C HIS A 258 15.70 -7.04 11.48
N ASP A 259 15.06 -7.64 12.50
CA ASP A 259 15.23 -7.16 13.88
C ASP A 259 16.71 -7.25 14.34
N ILE A 260 17.48 -8.19 13.79
CA ILE A 260 18.94 -8.27 13.95
C ILE A 260 19.64 -7.10 13.25
N ILE A 261 19.33 -6.86 11.98
CA ILE A 261 19.94 -5.76 11.19
C ILE A 261 19.73 -4.39 11.85
N VAL A 262 18.54 -4.12 12.38
CA VAL A 262 18.22 -2.83 13.00
C VAL A 262 18.70 -2.72 14.46
N GLY A 263 19.41 -3.73 14.96
CA GLY A 263 20.04 -3.69 16.29
C GLY A 263 19.04 -3.62 17.45
N LYS A 264 17.81 -4.14 17.28
CA LYS A 264 16.82 -4.15 18.36
C LYS A 264 17.34 -4.99 19.53
N LYS A 265 17.46 -4.36 20.70
CA LYS A 265 17.77 -5.06 21.96
C LYS A 265 16.58 -5.90 22.40
N ILE A 266 16.74 -7.23 22.39
CA ILE A 266 15.73 -8.17 22.88
C ILE A 266 16.04 -8.46 24.36
N LYS A 267 15.20 -7.95 25.28
CA LYS A 267 15.40 -8.17 26.73
C LYS A 267 15.09 -9.63 27.12
N THR A 268 15.97 -10.19 27.93
CA THR A 268 15.89 -11.55 28.48
C THR A 268 14.96 -11.59 29.70
N HIS A 269 13.96 -12.48 29.69
CA HIS A 269 13.31 -12.95 30.91
C HIS A 269 13.28 -14.47 30.91
N VAL A 270 14.09 -15.07 31.78
CA VAL A 270 14.15 -16.52 32.01
C VAL A 270 13.10 -16.85 33.06
N ASN A 271 12.05 -17.58 32.66
CA ASN A 271 11.37 -18.49 33.57
C ASN A 271 10.77 -19.65 32.76
N LEU A 272 11.36 -20.83 32.92
CA LEU A 272 11.14 -22.03 32.12
C LEU A 272 10.35 -23.04 32.95
N ASN A 273 9.15 -23.40 32.49
CA ASN A 273 8.48 -24.63 32.90
C ASN A 273 7.90 -25.37 31.67
N ARG A 274 7.93 -26.70 31.77
CA ARG A 274 8.13 -27.69 30.70
C ARG A 274 6.95 -27.90 29.72
N ARG A 275 7.32 -27.97 28.43
CA ARG A 275 6.81 -28.74 27.25
C ARG A 275 6.92 -27.84 26.00
N LYS A 276 7.33 -28.40 24.83
CA LYS A 276 7.77 -27.72 23.56
C LYS A 276 9.32 -27.64 23.36
N ASN A 277 10.15 -28.23 24.25
CA ASN A 277 11.61 -28.00 24.32
C ASN A 277 12.51 -28.44 23.13
N LYS A 278 12.13 -29.34 22.22
CA LYS A 278 13.08 -29.84 21.19
C LYS A 278 13.26 -28.92 19.95
N LEU A 279 12.19 -28.36 19.41
CA LEU A 279 12.24 -27.53 18.18
C LEU A 279 12.87 -26.14 18.40
N ASN A 280 12.81 -25.64 19.63
CA ASN A 280 13.40 -24.36 19.99
C ASN A 280 14.89 -24.47 20.35
N GLU A 281 15.40 -25.65 20.71
CA GLU A 281 16.82 -25.84 21.06
C GLU A 281 17.73 -25.95 19.83
N ASP A 282 17.21 -26.42 18.68
CA ASP A 282 17.95 -26.50 17.40
C ASP A 282 18.02 -25.16 16.66
N ILE A 283 16.95 -24.36 16.68
CA ILE A 283 16.96 -22.95 16.21
C ILE A 283 18.04 -22.15 16.97
N ILE A 284 18.31 -22.52 18.23
CA ILE A 284 19.25 -21.88 19.15
C ILE A 284 20.72 -22.32 18.95
N LYS A 285 20.98 -23.51 18.39
CA LYS A 285 22.36 -23.98 18.16
C LYS A 285 22.94 -23.41 16.86
N ASN A 286 22.13 -23.28 15.83
CA ASN A 286 22.57 -22.82 14.50
C ASN A 286 22.56 -21.28 14.34
N PHE A 287 21.78 -20.56 15.16
CA PHE A 287 21.92 -19.11 15.31
C PHE A 287 23.29 -18.67 15.88
N LYS A 288 23.98 -19.54 16.63
CA LYS A 288 25.22 -19.20 17.37
C LYS A 288 26.49 -19.22 16.53
N PHE A 289 26.47 -19.82 15.33
CA PHE A 289 27.67 -19.95 14.47
C PHE A 289 27.67 -18.95 13.31
N PHE A 290 26.51 -18.38 12.94
CA PHE A 290 26.33 -17.65 11.67
C PHE A 290 26.79 -16.18 11.65
N TYR A 291 27.19 -15.62 12.79
CA TYR A 291 27.88 -14.32 12.88
C TYR A 291 29.20 -14.47 13.62
N LYS A 292 30.03 -15.43 13.20
CA LYS A 292 31.42 -15.53 13.65
C LYS A 292 32.17 -14.28 13.16
N TYR A 293 32.06 -13.19 13.94
CA TYR A 293 32.51 -11.80 13.76
C TYR A 293 31.57 -10.90 12.93
N LYS A 294 31.11 -9.70 13.35
CA LYS A 294 31.50 -8.82 14.47
C LYS A 294 30.36 -7.81 14.77
N THR A 295 29.29 -8.23 15.44
CA THR A 295 28.38 -7.31 16.15
C THR A 295 28.25 -7.73 17.61
N PHE A 296 28.08 -6.73 18.46
CA PHE A 296 28.46 -6.73 19.86
C PHE A 296 27.95 -7.94 20.68
N LYS A 297 28.90 -8.48 21.43
CA LYS A 297 28.85 -9.61 22.36
C LYS A 297 27.83 -9.35 23.49
N LYS A 298 26.53 -9.59 23.27
CA LYS A 298 25.56 -10.09 24.29
C LYS A 298 24.13 -10.30 23.73
N GLU A 299 23.72 -11.57 23.79
CA GLU A 299 22.35 -12.09 24.07
C GLU A 299 21.32 -12.19 22.93
N PHE A 300 21.01 -13.44 22.53
CA PHE A 300 19.86 -13.79 21.69
C PHE A 300 19.27 -15.16 22.10
N LEU A 301 18.32 -15.19 23.06
CA LEU A 301 17.58 -16.40 23.47
C LEU A 301 16.22 -16.03 24.11
N ASN A 302 15.17 -15.75 23.34
CA ASN A 302 13.82 -15.63 23.90
C ASN A 302 12.76 -16.41 23.10
N ARG A 303 12.43 -17.61 23.57
CA ARG A 303 11.36 -18.47 23.06
C ARG A 303 10.01 -17.74 22.95
N LYS A 304 9.66 -16.85 23.90
CA LYS A 304 8.39 -16.10 23.88
C LYS A 304 8.32 -15.10 22.73
N TYR A 305 9.46 -14.54 22.31
CA TYR A 305 9.54 -13.63 21.17
C TYR A 305 9.25 -14.38 19.86
N PHE A 306 9.84 -15.57 19.68
CA PHE A 306 9.55 -16.42 18.51
C PHE A 306 8.12 -16.93 18.51
N ASP A 307 7.66 -17.44 19.67
CA ASP A 307 6.29 -17.93 19.83
C ASP A 307 5.27 -16.81 19.52
N HIS A 308 5.56 -15.55 19.87
CA HIS A 308 4.71 -14.41 19.54
C HIS A 308 4.59 -14.18 18.03
N TYR A 309 5.71 -14.02 17.31
CA TYR A 309 5.66 -13.80 15.86
C TYR A 309 5.14 -15.01 15.09
N GLU A 310 5.48 -16.22 15.51
CA GLU A 310 4.90 -17.45 14.96
C GLU A 310 3.38 -17.46 15.13
N THR A 311 2.87 -17.09 16.32
CA THR A 311 1.44 -16.98 16.58
C THR A 311 0.80 -15.92 15.69
N THR A 312 1.38 -14.72 15.61
CA THR A 312 0.88 -13.63 14.76
C THR A 312 0.86 -14.03 13.28
N ILE A 313 1.92 -14.65 12.75
CA ILE A 313 1.96 -15.14 11.37
C ILE A 313 0.90 -16.23 11.14
N ASN A 314 0.72 -17.14 12.11
CA ASN A 314 -0.27 -18.20 12.03
C ASN A 314 -1.70 -17.66 12.02
N GLU A 315 -1.98 -16.61 12.80
CA GLU A 315 -3.25 -15.87 12.83
C GLU A 315 -3.49 -15.12 11.52
N ASN A 316 -2.49 -14.36 11.06
CA ASN A 316 -2.53 -13.56 9.83
C ASN A 316 -2.61 -14.38 8.52
N THR A 317 -2.45 -15.70 8.60
CA THR A 317 -2.56 -16.61 7.45
C THR A 317 -3.53 -17.76 7.74
N ALA A 318 -4.40 -17.60 8.75
CA ALA A 318 -5.30 -18.65 9.20
C ALA A 318 -6.35 -19.02 8.16
N PHE A 319 -6.82 -18.06 7.36
CA PHE A 319 -7.83 -18.28 6.33
C PHE A 319 -7.25 -18.89 5.06
N LEU A 320 -5.97 -18.71 4.73
CA LEU A 320 -5.27 -19.51 3.72
C LEU A 320 -5.24 -21.00 4.11
N LYS A 321 -4.96 -21.28 5.39
CA LYS A 321 -5.05 -22.66 5.92
C LYS A 321 -6.48 -23.17 5.89
N LEU A 322 -7.46 -22.32 6.21
CA LEU A 322 -8.87 -22.67 6.15
C LEU A 322 -9.34 -22.95 4.72
N LEU A 323 -8.91 -22.15 3.73
CA LEU A 323 -9.19 -22.36 2.30
C LEU A 323 -8.74 -23.74 1.84
N ASN A 324 -7.56 -24.19 2.27
CA ASN A 324 -7.09 -25.53 1.94
C ASN A 324 -7.93 -26.64 2.59
N LYS A 325 -8.34 -26.44 3.85
CA LYS A 325 -9.29 -27.35 4.52
C LYS A 325 -10.65 -27.36 3.83
N PHE A 326 -11.09 -26.19 3.38
CA PHE A 326 -12.34 -25.99 2.66
C PHE A 326 -12.32 -26.80 1.36
N ARG A 327 -11.27 -26.63 0.53
CA ARG A 327 -11.02 -27.44 -0.69
C ARG A 327 -11.16 -28.93 -0.42
N ASN A 328 -10.46 -29.44 0.59
CA ASN A 328 -10.43 -30.88 0.87
C ASN A 328 -11.79 -31.39 1.37
N SER A 329 -12.43 -30.65 2.28
CA SER A 329 -13.70 -31.07 2.88
C SER A 329 -14.84 -31.03 1.88
N SER A 330 -14.94 -29.95 1.09
CA SER A 330 -15.97 -29.83 0.06
C SER A 330 -15.80 -30.92 -1.01
N SER A 331 -14.56 -31.21 -1.42
CA SER A 331 -14.28 -32.17 -2.48
C SER A 331 -14.42 -33.64 -2.04
N ALA A 332 -14.06 -33.98 -0.80
CA ALA A 332 -14.00 -35.36 -0.32
C ALA A 332 -15.31 -35.84 0.34
N HIS A 333 -16.03 -34.95 1.01
CA HIS A 333 -17.14 -35.33 1.90
C HIS A 333 -18.44 -34.59 1.61
N GLY A 334 -18.44 -33.63 0.69
CA GLY A 334 -19.61 -32.79 0.43
C GLY A 334 -19.96 -31.85 1.59
N PHE A 335 -21.08 -31.14 1.43
CA PHE A 335 -21.46 -29.97 2.23
C PHE A 335 -22.15 -30.33 3.55
N ASP A 336 -22.63 -31.57 3.69
CA ASP A 336 -23.24 -32.04 4.94
C ASP A 336 -22.23 -32.62 5.93
N SER A 337 -20.96 -32.70 5.54
CA SER A 337 -19.93 -33.27 6.42
C SER A 337 -19.71 -32.41 7.67
N LYS A 338 -19.48 -33.08 8.81
CA LYS A 338 -19.15 -32.43 10.09
C LYS A 338 -17.97 -31.47 9.97
N GLU A 339 -16.99 -31.76 9.10
CA GLU A 339 -15.84 -30.88 8.89
C GLU A 339 -16.19 -29.63 8.08
N TYR A 340 -17.03 -29.76 7.05
CA TYR A 340 -17.51 -28.62 6.28
C TYR A 340 -18.34 -27.66 7.15
N LYS A 341 -19.28 -28.17 7.95
CA LYS A 341 -20.09 -27.36 8.88
C LYS A 341 -19.22 -26.59 9.88
N LYS A 342 -18.18 -27.22 10.44
CA LYS A 342 -17.19 -26.52 11.29
C LYS A 342 -16.47 -25.39 10.57
N ILE A 343 -16.17 -25.55 9.28
CA ILE A 343 -15.51 -24.52 8.47
C ILE A 343 -16.47 -23.34 8.25
N LEU A 344 -17.74 -23.59 7.95
CA LEU A 344 -18.77 -22.54 7.84
C LEU A 344 -18.92 -21.76 9.15
N LYS A 345 -18.95 -22.47 10.29
CA LYS A 345 -18.97 -21.84 11.62
C LYS A 345 -17.77 -20.92 11.84
N LYS A 346 -16.57 -21.31 11.40
CA LYS A 346 -15.37 -20.44 11.47
C LYS A 346 -15.46 -19.21 10.57
N LEU A 347 -16.12 -19.32 9.42
CA LEU A 347 -16.44 -18.19 8.55
C LEU A 347 -17.60 -17.33 9.10
N LYS A 348 -18.23 -17.72 10.22
CA LYS A 348 -19.44 -17.09 10.76
C LYS A 348 -20.60 -17.11 9.76
N VAL A 349 -20.68 -18.18 8.97
CA VAL A 349 -21.78 -18.49 8.07
C VAL A 349 -22.63 -19.60 8.69
N SER A 350 -23.95 -19.59 8.45
CA SER A 350 -24.86 -20.64 8.92
C SER A 350 -24.39 -22.02 8.43
N GLU A 351 -24.45 -23.04 9.29
CA GLU A 351 -24.01 -24.40 8.93
C GLU A 351 -24.89 -25.06 7.86
N ASP A 352 -26.11 -24.56 7.67
CA ASP A 352 -27.06 -25.03 6.66
C ASP A 352 -27.20 -24.04 5.49
N GLU A 353 -26.26 -23.10 5.35
CA GLU A 353 -26.21 -22.15 4.23
C GLU A 353 -26.03 -22.89 2.90
N LYS A 354 -26.93 -22.61 1.95
CA LYS A 354 -26.90 -23.18 0.59
C LYS A 354 -26.61 -22.13 -0.47
N ASP A 355 -26.58 -20.86 -0.12
CA ASP A 355 -26.14 -19.80 -1.01
C ASP A 355 -24.60 -19.75 -1.09
N TYR A 356 -24.07 -20.38 -2.14
CA TYR A 356 -22.63 -20.41 -2.40
C TYR A 356 -22.03 -19.04 -2.65
N SER A 357 -22.82 -18.07 -3.12
CA SER A 357 -22.33 -16.71 -3.35
C SER A 357 -21.93 -16.04 -2.04
N LYS A 358 -22.75 -16.22 -1.01
CA LYS A 358 -22.51 -15.71 0.34
C LYS A 358 -21.34 -16.42 1.03
N ILE A 359 -21.24 -17.74 0.86
CA ILE A 359 -20.09 -18.50 1.39
C ILE A 359 -18.79 -18.03 0.72
N TYR A 360 -18.81 -17.87 -0.59
CA TYR A 360 -17.64 -17.42 -1.36
C TYR A 360 -17.25 -15.98 -1.05
N GLU A 361 -18.21 -15.06 -0.93
CA GLU A 361 -18.01 -13.66 -0.55
C GLU A 361 -17.22 -13.55 0.76
N VAL A 362 -17.65 -14.29 1.79
CA VAL A 362 -16.99 -14.27 3.09
C VAL A 362 -15.61 -14.89 3.00
N LEU A 363 -15.48 -16.05 2.35
CA LEU A 363 -14.20 -16.73 2.20
C LEU A 363 -13.18 -15.87 1.45
N ILE A 364 -13.52 -15.36 0.26
CA ILE A 364 -12.58 -14.57 -0.56
C ILE A 364 -12.18 -13.27 0.14
N SER A 365 -13.09 -12.66 0.91
CA SER A 365 -12.76 -11.48 1.70
C SER A 365 -11.74 -11.77 2.79
N GLN A 366 -11.90 -12.89 3.51
CA GLN A 366 -10.96 -13.30 4.56
C GLN A 366 -9.61 -13.72 3.99
N VAL A 367 -9.60 -14.45 2.88
CA VAL A 367 -8.34 -14.87 2.25
C VAL A 367 -7.62 -13.68 1.59
N SER A 368 -8.36 -12.71 1.04
CA SER A 368 -7.77 -11.44 0.58
C SER A 368 -7.07 -10.71 1.71
N TYR A 369 -7.69 -10.69 2.89
CA TYR A 369 -7.10 -10.09 4.08
C TYR A 369 -5.81 -10.80 4.51
N ASP A 370 -5.75 -12.13 4.47
CA ASP A 370 -4.51 -12.88 4.73
C ASP A 370 -3.38 -12.52 3.76
N ILE A 371 -3.68 -12.39 2.46
CA ILE A 371 -2.71 -12.00 1.43
C ILE A 371 -2.18 -10.59 1.66
N GLU A 372 -3.06 -9.66 2.04
CA GLU A 372 -2.67 -8.30 2.44
C GLU A 372 -1.72 -8.33 3.64
N HIS A 373 -2.02 -9.15 4.65
CA HIS A 373 -1.16 -9.30 5.81
C HIS A 373 0.17 -9.96 5.49
N ILE A 374 0.26 -10.86 4.52
CA ILE A 374 1.57 -11.37 4.07
C ILE A 374 2.47 -10.21 3.63
N TYR A 375 1.95 -9.27 2.83
CA TYR A 375 2.71 -8.07 2.45
C TYR A 375 3.16 -7.23 3.66
N PHE A 376 2.29 -7.06 4.67
CA PHE A 376 2.64 -6.28 5.86
C PHE A 376 3.60 -7.02 6.81
N ASN A 377 3.54 -8.36 6.86
CA ASN A 377 4.42 -9.20 7.67
C ASN A 377 5.78 -9.44 7.02
N LEU A 378 5.84 -9.46 5.69
CA LEU A 378 7.10 -9.36 4.98
C LEU A 378 7.81 -8.13 5.49
N ILE A 379 9.07 -8.25 5.88
CA ILE A 379 9.80 -7.04 6.25
C ILE A 379 9.87 -6.18 4.99
N LEU A 380 9.73 -4.88 5.14
CA LEU A 380 10.32 -4.00 4.15
C LEU A 380 11.83 -4.26 4.17
N PRO A 381 12.56 -4.20 3.05
CA PRO A 381 13.87 -3.63 3.13
C PRO A 381 13.69 -2.13 3.42
N ASP A 382 13.15 -1.78 4.58
CA ASP A 382 13.09 -0.39 4.98
C ASP A 382 13.87 -0.20 6.28
N PRO A 383 14.69 0.84 6.37
CA PRO A 383 14.28 2.20 6.10
C PRO A 383 14.07 2.35 4.62
N PRO A 384 12.90 2.84 4.17
CA PRO A 384 12.85 3.16 2.78
C PRO A 384 13.95 4.21 2.65
N LEU A 385 14.58 4.30 1.49
CA LEU A 385 15.05 5.63 1.15
C LEU A 385 16.23 6.19 1.96
N LYS A 386 17.05 5.47 2.77
CA LYS A 386 18.30 6.15 3.20
C LYS A 386 19.20 6.41 1.99
N GLU A 387 19.57 5.40 1.21
CA GLU A 387 20.40 5.63 0.01
C GLU A 387 19.62 6.31 -1.12
N HIS A 388 18.31 6.04 -1.25
CA HIS A 388 17.49 6.62 -2.31
C HIS A 388 16.95 8.02 -1.96
N TYR A 389 16.60 8.35 -0.72
CA TYR A 389 16.49 9.77 -0.30
C TYR A 389 17.86 10.40 -0.11
N ILE A 390 18.97 9.73 0.18
CA ILE A 390 20.29 10.38 0.05
C ILE A 390 20.49 10.77 -1.42
N LYS A 391 20.17 9.89 -2.36
CA LYS A 391 20.21 10.18 -3.79
C LYS A 391 19.26 11.31 -4.18
N TYR A 392 17.97 11.22 -3.86
CA TYR A 392 17.00 12.28 -4.16
C TYR A 392 17.29 13.56 -3.39
N THR A 393 17.68 13.51 -2.13
CA THR A 393 18.14 14.68 -1.38
C THR A 393 19.32 15.31 -2.09
N LYS A 394 20.30 14.53 -2.58
CA LYS A 394 21.41 15.06 -3.39
C LYS A 394 20.93 15.66 -4.71
N GLU A 395 20.00 15.03 -5.41
CA GLU A 395 19.41 15.51 -6.67
C GLU A 395 18.58 16.78 -6.46
N THR A 396 17.73 16.82 -5.44
CA THR A 396 16.93 17.96 -5.01
C THR A 396 17.81 19.11 -4.49
N LEU A 397 18.90 18.84 -3.78
CA LEU A 397 19.90 19.85 -3.41
C LEU A 397 20.65 20.38 -4.64
N LEU A 398 20.94 19.53 -5.62
CA LEU A 398 21.52 19.95 -6.90
C LEU A 398 20.54 20.83 -7.67
N GLU A 399 19.26 20.44 -7.73
CA GLU A 399 18.18 21.22 -8.34
C GLU A 399 18.01 22.57 -7.63
N LEU A 400 18.02 22.59 -6.29
CA LEU A 400 17.97 23.81 -5.49
C LEU A 400 19.13 24.76 -5.83
N LYS A 401 20.32 24.20 -6.10
CA LYS A 401 21.50 24.96 -6.49
C LYS A 401 21.39 25.51 -7.92
N SER A 402 20.87 24.73 -8.87
CA SER A 402 20.85 25.08 -10.30
C SER A 402 19.60 25.85 -10.74
N SER A 403 18.47 25.68 -10.07
CA SER A 403 17.16 26.28 -10.40
C SER A 403 17.16 27.80 -10.19
N SER A 404 16.27 28.50 -10.92
CA SER A 404 16.01 29.95 -10.80
C SER A 404 14.53 30.26 -10.57
N GLY A 405 13.75 29.35 -9.97
CA GLY A 405 12.31 29.60 -9.75
C GLY A 405 11.44 28.45 -9.21
N LYS A 406 11.94 27.20 -9.12
CA LYS A 406 11.18 26.07 -8.53
C LYS A 406 11.40 25.87 -7.02
N TYR A 407 11.68 26.94 -6.28
CA TYR A 407 12.15 26.84 -4.89
C TYR A 407 11.12 26.22 -3.94
N GLN A 408 9.84 26.60 -4.05
CA GLN A 408 8.77 26.08 -3.20
C GLN A 408 8.70 24.54 -3.23
N SER A 409 8.46 23.94 -4.41
CA SER A 409 8.39 22.48 -4.55
C SER A 409 9.67 21.75 -4.14
N THR A 410 10.82 22.40 -4.32
CA THR A 410 12.13 21.84 -3.95
C THR A 410 12.28 21.79 -2.43
N PHE A 411 11.90 22.86 -1.73
CA PHE A 411 11.91 22.91 -0.27
C PHE A 411 10.83 22.03 0.36
N GLU A 412 9.64 21.90 -0.24
CA GLU A 412 8.61 20.95 0.18
C GLU A 412 9.12 19.51 0.11
N ASN A 413 9.80 19.14 -0.98
CA ASN A 413 10.44 17.83 -1.12
C ASN A 413 11.51 17.61 -0.03
N LEU A 414 12.42 18.57 0.18
CA LEU A 414 13.44 18.48 1.24
C LEU A 414 12.80 18.36 2.64
N PHE A 415 11.70 19.07 2.89
CA PHE A 415 10.98 18.99 4.17
C PHE A 415 10.39 17.60 4.37
N SER A 416 9.72 17.03 3.36
CA SER A 416 9.19 15.67 3.42
C SER A 416 10.29 14.64 3.75
N TYR A 417 11.51 14.84 3.23
CA TYR A 417 12.64 13.95 3.51
C TYR A 417 13.14 14.08 4.94
N VAL A 418 13.13 15.28 5.52
CA VAL A 418 13.49 15.50 6.92
C VAL A 418 12.45 14.90 7.86
N GLN A 419 11.14 15.06 7.56
CA GLN A 419 10.05 14.47 8.36
C GLN A 419 10.17 12.94 8.43
N GLU A 420 10.50 12.32 7.30
CA GLU A 420 10.69 10.87 7.24
C GLU A 420 12.03 10.43 7.87
N PHE A 421 13.11 11.20 7.71
CA PHE A 421 14.47 10.88 8.17
C PHE A 421 15.19 12.03 8.88
N HIS A 422 14.90 12.21 10.17
CA HIS A 422 15.54 13.24 11.02
C HIS A 422 17.08 13.21 11.05
N ASN A 423 17.73 12.09 10.70
CA ASN A 423 19.19 11.99 10.65
C ASN A 423 19.82 12.66 9.41
N LEU A 424 19.04 12.96 8.36
CA LEU A 424 19.50 13.72 7.19
C LEU A 424 19.54 15.23 7.46
N TYR A 425 18.89 15.68 8.53
CA TYR A 425 18.81 17.09 8.92
C TYR A 425 20.17 17.81 8.93
N PRO A 426 21.24 17.30 9.57
CA PRO A 426 22.53 18.01 9.58
C PRO A 426 23.13 18.19 8.17
N GLU A 427 22.96 17.21 7.27
CA GLU A 427 23.49 17.24 5.92
C GLU A 427 22.72 18.24 5.04
N ILE A 428 21.39 18.14 5.02
CA ILE A 428 20.51 19.04 4.25
C ILE A 428 20.77 20.48 4.64
N ILE A 429 20.80 20.76 5.95
CA ILE A 429 21.02 22.11 6.46
C ILE A 429 22.41 22.64 6.08
N ASN A 430 23.45 21.81 6.12
CA ASN A 430 24.80 22.22 5.74
C ASN A 430 24.93 22.52 4.24
N GLU A 431 24.26 21.75 3.38
CA GLU A 431 24.26 22.01 1.93
C GLU A 431 23.38 23.21 1.56
N VAL A 432 22.18 23.36 2.14
CA VAL A 432 21.35 24.56 1.96
C VAL A 432 22.11 25.83 2.35
N LYS A 433 22.92 25.78 3.42
CA LYS A 433 23.82 26.89 3.79
C LYS A 433 24.82 27.24 2.68
N LYS A 434 25.46 26.24 2.07
CA LYS A 434 26.41 26.47 0.97
C LYS A 434 25.69 27.07 -0.25
N ILE A 435 24.50 26.57 -0.56
CA ILE A 435 23.67 27.07 -1.67
C ILE A 435 23.24 28.52 -1.40
N TYR A 436 22.84 28.85 -0.17
CA TYR A 436 22.50 30.21 0.24
C TYR A 436 23.60 31.22 -0.13
N LEU A 437 24.87 30.90 0.15
CA LEU A 437 26.00 31.79 -0.20
C LEU A 437 26.14 32.04 -1.70
N SER A 438 25.64 31.14 -2.55
CA SER A 438 25.59 31.34 -4.02
C SER A 438 24.30 32.01 -4.51
N LYS A 439 23.23 31.98 -3.71
CA LYS A 439 21.88 32.46 -4.05
C LYS A 439 21.44 33.68 -3.23
N LYS A 440 22.35 34.29 -2.49
CA LYS A 440 22.09 35.35 -1.50
C LYS A 440 21.45 36.64 -2.02
N THR A 441 21.39 36.85 -3.34
CA THR A 441 20.75 38.01 -3.99
C THR A 441 19.45 37.64 -4.70
N ASP A 442 19.00 36.39 -4.58
CA ASP A 442 17.76 35.88 -5.17
C ASP A 442 16.64 35.97 -4.13
N SER A 443 15.72 36.93 -4.33
CA SER A 443 14.63 37.22 -3.39
C SER A 443 13.66 36.04 -3.23
N ASP A 444 13.36 35.34 -4.32
CA ASP A 444 12.40 34.22 -4.31
C ASP A 444 12.97 33.04 -3.53
N PHE A 445 14.27 32.77 -3.69
CA PHE A 445 14.95 31.76 -2.87
C PHE A 445 14.87 32.09 -1.38
N ILE A 446 15.07 33.37 -1.01
CA ILE A 446 15.09 33.82 0.38
C ILE A 446 13.70 33.72 1.01
N ILE A 447 12.64 34.06 0.26
CA ILE A 447 11.25 33.93 0.69
C ILE A 447 10.91 32.46 0.95
N GLU A 448 11.18 31.58 -0.02
CA GLU A 448 10.84 30.15 0.10
C GLU A 448 11.67 29.43 1.17
N LEU A 449 12.91 29.88 1.40
CA LEU A 449 13.71 29.43 2.54
C LEU A 449 13.02 29.75 3.88
N GLY A 450 12.28 30.85 3.97
CA GLY A 450 11.48 31.20 5.14
C GLY A 450 10.39 30.19 5.44
N SER A 451 9.60 29.82 4.42
CA SER A 451 8.57 28.77 4.53
C SER A 451 9.17 27.42 4.91
N PHE A 452 10.34 27.07 4.38
CA PHE A 452 11.06 25.87 4.78
C PHE A 452 11.48 25.89 6.26
N ILE A 453 12.01 27.02 6.74
CA ILE A 453 12.39 27.21 8.16
C ILE A 453 11.18 27.12 9.07
N GLU A 454 10.04 27.71 8.67
CA GLU A 454 8.79 27.62 9.42
C GLU A 454 8.34 26.17 9.56
N ASN A 455 8.24 25.43 8.46
CA ASN A 455 7.86 24.02 8.47
C ASN A 455 8.81 23.18 9.34
N LEU A 456 10.13 23.40 9.21
CA LEU A 456 11.11 22.74 10.06
C LEU A 456 11.00 23.11 11.54
N SER A 457 10.63 24.36 11.85
CA SER A 457 10.45 24.80 13.23
C SER A 457 9.26 24.11 13.91
N MET A 458 8.18 23.84 13.16
CA MET A 458 7.04 23.08 13.65
C MET A 458 7.41 21.61 13.96
N GLU A 459 8.21 20.98 13.10
CA GLU A 459 8.62 19.58 13.25
C GLU A 459 9.70 19.39 14.32
N MET A 460 10.77 20.19 14.25
CA MET A 460 12.01 19.97 15.02
C MET A 460 12.09 20.80 16.32
N LYS A 461 11.16 21.74 16.52
CA LYS A 461 11.00 22.58 17.71
C LYS A 461 12.32 23.23 18.15
N ASP A 462 12.77 22.99 19.38
CA ASP A 462 13.98 23.57 19.97
C ASP A 462 15.25 23.34 19.14
N LYS A 463 15.32 22.23 18.39
CA LYS A 463 16.51 21.92 17.57
C LYS A 463 16.69 22.93 16.44
N THR A 464 15.62 23.56 15.97
CA THR A 464 15.62 24.54 14.88
C THR A 464 16.35 25.83 15.26
N GLN A 465 16.55 26.11 16.56
CA GLN A 465 17.38 27.24 17.00
C GLN A 465 18.82 27.17 16.50
N LYS A 466 19.33 25.98 16.15
CA LYS A 466 20.65 25.83 15.52
C LYS A 466 20.73 26.44 14.12
N LEU A 467 19.59 26.70 13.47
CA LEU A 467 19.56 27.33 12.16
C LEU A 467 19.99 28.81 12.20
N ILE A 468 20.09 29.40 13.39
CA ILE A 468 20.47 30.80 13.53
C ILE A 468 21.82 31.12 12.90
N ASP A 469 22.75 30.16 12.95
CA ASP A 469 24.09 30.29 12.36
C ASP A 469 24.08 30.35 10.82
N TYR A 470 22.93 30.05 10.21
CA TYR A 470 22.72 30.08 8.77
C TYR A 470 21.86 31.26 8.33
N ILE A 471 20.99 31.77 9.21
CA ILE A 471 20.15 32.94 8.92
C ILE A 471 20.96 34.23 9.10
N ILE A 472 21.83 34.33 10.11
CA ILE A 472 22.62 35.54 10.40
C ILE A 472 23.44 36.04 9.19
N PRO A 473 24.16 35.19 8.44
CA PRO A 473 24.86 35.63 7.23
C PRO A 473 23.95 36.31 6.19
N GLY A 474 22.65 35.99 6.20
CA GLY A 474 21.69 36.55 5.26
C GLY A 474 21.21 37.97 5.56
N LEU A 475 21.49 38.47 6.77
CA LEU A 475 21.20 39.85 7.17
C LEU A 475 21.89 40.90 6.29
N LYS A 476 22.98 40.53 5.61
CA LYS A 476 23.71 41.41 4.70
C LYS A 476 22.94 41.68 3.40
N TYR A 477 22.00 40.81 3.02
CA TYR A 477 21.34 40.87 1.72
C TYR A 477 19.85 41.16 1.88
N GLU A 478 19.15 40.41 2.74
CA GLU A 478 17.72 40.57 3.00
C GLU A 478 17.48 40.64 4.51
N LYS A 479 17.76 41.82 5.08
CA LYS A 479 17.79 42.04 6.52
C LYS A 479 16.43 41.81 7.18
N ALA A 480 15.34 42.29 6.57
CA ALA A 480 13.99 42.17 7.14
C ALA A 480 13.51 40.72 7.18
N LEU A 481 13.60 40.01 6.05
CA LEU A 481 13.20 38.59 5.95
C LEU A 481 14.05 37.70 6.87
N SER A 482 15.36 37.93 6.92
CA SER A 482 16.25 37.18 7.81
C SER A 482 15.87 37.36 9.28
N ILE A 483 15.44 38.56 9.69
CA ILE A 483 14.94 38.80 11.05
C ILE A 483 13.58 38.12 11.26
N ALA A 484 12.68 38.16 10.28
CA ALA A 484 11.38 37.50 10.34
C ALA A 484 11.52 35.98 10.59
N HIS A 485 12.53 35.33 10.01
CA HIS A 485 12.82 33.91 10.26
C HIS A 485 13.10 33.59 11.74
N PHE A 486 13.61 34.53 12.53
CA PHE A 486 13.79 34.33 13.97
C PHE A 486 12.44 34.12 14.67
N ALA A 487 11.40 34.83 14.25
CA ALA A 487 10.07 34.74 14.84
C ALA A 487 9.46 33.35 14.66
N HIS A 488 9.57 32.75 13.46
CA HIS A 488 9.10 31.38 13.20
C HIS A 488 9.79 30.36 14.12
N ILE A 489 11.11 30.48 14.31
CA ILE A 489 11.87 29.62 15.22
C ILE A 489 11.40 29.80 16.68
N ILE A 490 11.20 31.04 17.12
CA ILE A 490 10.80 31.35 18.50
C ILE A 490 9.39 30.83 18.78
N LYS A 491 8.45 31.07 17.87
CA LYS A 491 7.03 30.70 18.03
C LYS A 491 6.85 29.20 18.24
N ASN A 492 7.62 28.38 17.52
CA ASN A 492 7.52 26.93 17.55
C ASN A 492 8.52 26.23 18.49
N SER A 493 9.41 27.00 19.13
CA SER A 493 10.28 26.47 20.20
C SER A 493 9.48 26.29 21.50
N GLU A 494 9.73 25.20 22.21
CA GLU A 494 9.24 24.96 23.57
C GLU A 494 10.13 25.66 24.59
N LYS A 495 11.46 25.71 24.35
CA LYS A 495 12.44 26.35 25.23
C LYS A 495 13.45 27.16 24.45
N ILE A 496 13.51 28.47 24.73
CA ILE A 496 14.52 29.36 24.13
C ILE A 496 15.86 29.25 24.86
N THR A 497 16.93 28.91 24.15
CA THR A 497 18.28 28.73 24.74
C THR A 497 19.02 30.06 24.91
N SER A 498 19.84 30.18 25.96
CA SER A 498 20.65 31.39 26.18
C SER A 498 21.66 31.66 25.06
N SER A 499 22.18 30.60 24.42
CA SER A 499 23.08 30.71 23.27
C SER A 499 22.37 31.29 22.04
N PHE A 500 21.10 30.95 21.82
CA PHE A 500 20.31 31.53 20.74
C PHE A 500 20.03 33.01 21.00
N LEU A 501 19.57 33.36 22.20
CA LEU A 501 19.33 34.75 22.62
C LEU A 501 20.58 35.64 22.47
N LYS A 502 21.75 35.16 22.90
CA LYS A 502 23.02 35.90 22.80
C LYS A 502 23.35 36.29 21.35
N LYS A 503 22.95 35.47 20.37
CA LYS A 503 23.19 35.72 18.95
C LYS A 503 22.17 36.69 18.35
N ILE A 504 20.88 36.55 18.69
CA ILE A 504 19.82 37.34 18.03
C ILE A 504 19.53 38.69 18.67
N LEU A 505 19.65 38.81 20.00
CA LEU A 505 19.24 40.03 20.71
C LEU A 505 19.99 41.29 20.23
N PRO A 506 21.32 41.27 20.01
CA PRO A 506 22.02 42.45 19.49
C PRO A 506 21.46 42.89 18.12
N ILE A 507 21.22 41.91 17.23
CA ILE A 507 20.73 42.14 15.87
C ILE A 507 19.33 42.74 15.89
N VAL A 508 18.45 42.15 16.71
CA VAL A 508 17.06 42.60 16.85
C VAL A 508 17.02 44.00 17.46
N TYR A 509 17.81 44.29 18.49
CA TYR A 509 17.85 45.62 19.10
C TYR A 509 18.36 46.69 18.15
N GLU A 510 19.37 46.41 17.33
CA GLU A 510 19.80 47.34 16.28
C GLU A 510 18.75 47.46 15.17
N GLY A 511 18.10 46.36 14.81
CA GLY A 511 17.05 46.34 13.79
C GLY A 511 15.84 47.18 14.16
N VAL A 512 15.44 47.22 15.43
CA VAL A 512 14.38 48.13 15.92
C VAL A 512 14.72 49.60 15.64
N LYS A 513 16.00 49.98 15.72
CA LYS A 513 16.47 51.35 15.44
C LYS A 513 16.63 51.65 13.95
N ASP A 514 16.58 50.63 13.09
CA ASP A 514 16.81 50.75 11.65
C ASP A 514 15.54 51.21 10.93
N LYS A 515 15.39 52.53 10.80
CA LYS A 515 14.30 53.18 10.05
C LYS A 515 14.61 53.38 8.56
N LYS A 516 15.83 53.05 8.14
CA LYS A 516 16.31 53.31 6.77
C LYS A 516 16.05 52.11 5.86
N THR A 517 16.08 50.91 6.43
CA THR A 517 15.86 49.67 5.68
C THR A 517 14.39 49.25 5.80
N ILE A 518 13.74 48.99 4.68
CA ILE A 518 12.31 48.65 4.63
C ILE A 518 11.99 47.43 5.52
N ASN A 519 10.96 47.54 6.34
CA ASN A 519 10.41 46.49 7.21
C ASN A 519 11.37 45.89 8.28
N VAL A 520 12.61 46.36 8.42
CA VAL A 520 13.57 45.83 9.39
C VAL A 520 13.15 46.13 10.82
N ASN A 521 12.74 47.37 11.11
CA ASN A 521 12.20 47.75 12.40
C ASN A 521 10.97 46.91 12.77
N PHE A 522 10.01 46.78 11.85
CA PHE A 522 8.78 46.01 12.04
C PHE A 522 9.08 44.53 12.35
N CYS A 523 9.94 43.88 11.56
CA CYS A 523 10.32 42.48 11.81
C CYS A 523 11.03 42.32 13.15
N SER A 524 11.88 43.29 13.53
CA SER A 524 12.61 43.27 14.79
C SER A 524 11.69 43.44 16.00
N GLU A 525 10.71 44.34 15.91
CA GLU A 525 9.65 44.51 16.90
C GLU A 525 8.84 43.22 17.07
N HIS A 526 8.47 42.57 15.97
CA HIS A 526 7.76 41.29 16.00
C HIS A 526 8.57 40.19 16.69
N VAL A 527 9.89 40.12 16.46
CA VAL A 527 10.76 39.17 17.16
C VAL A 527 10.81 39.45 18.67
N ILE A 528 10.89 40.72 19.09
CA ILE A 528 10.83 41.08 20.52
C ILE A 528 9.50 40.62 21.12
N PHE A 529 8.40 40.84 20.41
CA PHE A 529 7.08 40.38 20.83
C PHE A 529 7.06 38.87 21.08
N CYS A 530 7.52 38.07 20.11
CA CYS A 530 7.58 36.62 20.26
C CYS A 530 8.46 36.19 21.45
N LEU A 531 9.57 36.90 21.71
CA LEU A 531 10.44 36.62 22.85
C LEU A 531 9.79 36.97 24.20
N VAL A 532 9.07 38.09 24.28
CA VAL A 532 8.34 38.49 25.49
C VAL A 532 7.22 37.49 25.80
N GLU A 533 6.56 36.96 24.78
CA GLU A 533 5.54 35.93 24.93
C GLU A 533 6.15 34.58 25.38
N LYS A 534 7.28 34.19 24.80
CA LYS A 534 7.86 32.84 25.00
C LYS A 534 8.84 32.69 26.16
N CYS A 535 9.64 33.71 26.45
CA CYS A 535 10.66 33.64 27.50
C CYS A 535 10.90 35.00 28.19
N PRO A 536 9.84 35.63 28.75
CA PRO A 536 9.93 36.95 29.39
C PRO A 536 11.01 37.03 30.47
N GLU A 537 11.24 35.95 31.21
CA GLU A 537 12.20 35.84 32.31
C GLU A 537 13.67 35.96 31.88
N LYS A 538 13.97 35.73 30.59
CA LYS A 538 15.35 35.77 30.05
C LYS A 538 15.70 37.13 29.45
N LEU A 539 14.77 38.08 29.44
CA LEU A 539 14.93 39.38 28.82
C LEU A 539 15.25 40.45 29.86
N ASN A 540 16.18 41.36 29.52
CA ASN A 540 16.48 42.50 30.38
C ASN A 540 15.38 43.57 30.22
N LYS A 541 14.46 43.61 31.20
CA LYS A 541 13.33 44.57 31.23
C LYS A 541 13.78 46.02 31.08
N ASN A 542 14.83 46.45 31.79
CA ASN A 542 15.30 47.84 31.76
C ASN A 542 15.85 48.23 30.38
N LYS A 543 16.57 47.32 29.72
CA LYS A 543 17.11 47.56 28.38
C LYS A 543 15.99 47.66 27.33
N LEU A 544 14.97 46.80 27.43
CA LEU A 544 13.79 46.85 26.55
C LEU A 544 12.95 48.10 26.77
N ARG A 545 12.73 48.50 28.03
CA ARG A 545 12.01 49.74 28.36
C ARG A 545 12.69 50.95 27.73
N LYS A 546 14.00 51.10 27.92
CA LYS A 546 14.78 52.19 27.34
C LYS A 546 14.71 52.19 25.81
N LEU A 547 14.84 51.03 25.17
CA LEU A 547 14.75 50.91 23.71
C LEU A 547 13.38 51.36 23.17
N PHE A 548 12.29 50.99 23.83
CA PHE A 548 10.93 51.32 23.39
C PHE A 548 10.57 52.78 23.64
N GLU A 549 11.05 53.37 24.75
CA GLU A 549 10.93 54.80 25.02
C GLU A 549 11.71 55.64 23.99
N GLU A 550 12.96 55.25 23.69
CA GLU A 550 13.80 55.92 22.68
C GLU A 550 13.15 55.90 21.29
N GLU A 551 12.59 54.75 20.88
CA GLU A 551 12.02 54.57 19.55
C GLU A 551 10.51 54.88 19.46
N LYS A 552 9.89 55.30 20.57
CA LYS A 552 8.46 55.64 20.69
C LYS A 552 7.52 54.49 20.28
N ILE A 553 7.87 53.27 20.64
CA ILE A 553 7.12 52.06 20.29
C ILE A 553 5.98 51.85 21.31
N ASN A 554 4.73 51.82 20.84
CA ASN A 554 3.53 51.70 21.67
C ASN A 554 2.79 50.38 21.42
N PHE A 555 3.05 49.37 22.25
CA PHE A 555 2.29 48.10 22.23
C PHE A 555 1.81 47.70 23.63
N ASP A 556 0.52 47.43 23.77
CA ASP A 556 -0.12 47.15 25.07
C ASP A 556 0.34 45.84 25.72
N LEU A 557 0.70 44.84 24.92
CA LEU A 557 1.20 43.55 25.41
C LEU A 557 2.58 43.68 26.09
N VAL A 558 3.43 44.59 25.61
CA VAL A 558 4.74 44.86 26.22
C VAL A 558 4.63 45.82 27.40
N LYS A 559 3.65 46.74 27.42
CA LYS A 559 3.35 47.55 28.61
C LYS A 559 3.04 46.69 29.84
N ASN A 560 2.37 45.54 29.68
CA ASN A 560 2.09 44.62 30.78
C ASN A 560 3.34 43.84 31.24
N PHE A 561 4.24 43.47 30.34
CA PHE A 561 5.54 42.86 30.70
C PHE A 561 6.50 43.84 31.39
N LEU A 562 6.44 45.12 30.98
CA LEU A 562 7.27 46.19 31.52
C LEU A 562 6.73 46.80 32.82
N LYS A 563 5.51 46.48 33.25
CA LYS A 563 5.08 46.68 34.65
C LYS A 563 5.80 45.66 35.54
#